data_AF-A0AAD5MFL7-F1
#
_entry.id   AF-A0AAD5MFL7-F1
#
_cell.length_a   1.000
_cell.length_b   1.000
_cell.length_c   1.000
_cell.angle_alpha   90.00
_cell.angle_beta   90.00
_cell.angle_gamma   90.00
#
_symmetry.space_group_name_H-M   'P 1'
#
loop_
_entity.id
_entity.type
_entity.pdbx_description
1 polymer ?
#
loop_
_entity_poly.entity_id
_entity_poly.type
_entity_poly.pdbx_seq_one_letter_code
_entity_poly.pdbx_strand_id
1 'polypeptide(L)'
;MTEFVAQNAQGRNRYKAPLPKTCPDFWYMVVQEKSCAILMLCNFMEQNAKKCAEYFPAEEGGTLNFEGDVTVTAKGKELVHILNLKFFTVEIYLSFRSLQQLCSFKEDRCYLTYLSHIISDLLNHT
;
A
#
# COMPACT_ATOMS: atom_id res chain seq x y z
N MET A 1 8.93 7.82 -12.25
CA MET A 1 8.05 6.68 -12.59
C MET A 1 7.50 6.18 -11.27
N THR A 2 6.19 6.23 -11.11
CA THR A 2 5.46 5.99 -9.86
C THR A 2 5.39 4.48 -9.69
N GLU A 3 6.32 3.91 -8.92
CA GLU A 3 6.44 2.47 -8.68
C GLU A 3 6.08 2.16 -7.22
N PHE A 4 5.48 1.00 -6.98
CA PHE A 4 5.34 0.43 -5.65
C PHE A 4 5.93 -0.97 -5.59
N VAL A 5 6.31 -1.38 -4.39
CA VAL A 5 6.80 -2.73 -4.11
C VAL A 5 5.79 -3.45 -3.25
N ALA A 6 5.34 -4.63 -3.68
CA ALA A 6 4.57 -5.53 -2.85
C ALA A 6 5.46 -6.70 -2.41
N GLN A 7 5.43 -7.02 -1.12
CA GLN A 7 6.19 -8.13 -0.55
C GLN A 7 5.25 -9.28 -0.22
N ASN A 8 5.59 -10.48 -0.68
CA ASN A 8 4.92 -11.73 -0.29
C ASN A 8 5.95 -12.78 0.15
N ALA A 9 5.49 -14.01 0.44
CA ALA A 9 6.36 -15.12 0.86
C ALA A 9 7.42 -15.53 -0.19
N GLN A 10 7.24 -15.13 -1.45
CA GLN A 10 8.13 -15.49 -2.56
C GLN A 10 9.15 -14.39 -2.88
N GLY A 11 9.00 -13.19 -2.31
CA GLY A 11 9.95 -12.09 -2.50
C GLY A 11 9.29 -10.74 -2.78
N ARG A 12 10.06 -9.85 -3.42
CA ARG A 12 9.68 -8.46 -3.74
C ARG A 12 9.28 -8.34 -5.20
N ASN A 13 8.05 -7.91 -5.45
CA ASN A 13 7.56 -7.59 -6.79
C ASN A 13 7.41 -6.08 -6.97
N ARG A 14 7.85 -5.56 -8.13
CA ARG A 14 7.71 -4.15 -8.51
C ARG A 14 6.54 -3.98 -9.47
N TYR A 15 5.70 -2.99 -9.21
CA TYR A 15 4.51 -2.73 -10.01
C TYR A 15 4.37 -1.25 -10.34
N LYS A 16 3.61 -0.96 -11.39
CA LYS A 16 3.24 0.42 -11.75
C LYS A 16 2.11 0.89 -10.86
N ALA A 17 2.19 2.15 -10.43
CA ALA A 17 1.15 2.76 -9.60
C ALA A 17 -0.25 2.69 -10.23
N PRO A 18 -1.28 2.45 -9.41
CA PRO A 18 -2.64 2.32 -9.90
C PRO A 18 -3.15 3.64 -10.50
N LEU A 19 -3.89 3.51 -11.60
CA LEU A 19 -4.72 4.57 -12.17
C LEU A 19 -6.13 4.45 -11.59
N PRO A 20 -6.98 5.51 -11.68
CA PRO A 20 -8.30 5.48 -11.04
C PRO A 20 -9.16 4.28 -11.45
N LYS A 21 -9.10 3.90 -12.74
CA LYS A 21 -9.83 2.75 -13.29
C LYS A 21 -9.23 1.38 -12.95
N THR A 22 -7.99 1.33 -12.46
CA THR A 22 -7.27 0.06 -12.17
C THR A 22 -7.04 -0.13 -10.67
N CYS A 23 -7.63 0.71 -9.81
CA CYS A 23 -7.59 0.50 -8.36
C CYS A 23 -8.20 -0.84 -7.92
N PRO A 24 -9.34 -1.31 -8.48
CA PRO A 24 -9.85 -2.65 -8.16
C PRO A 24 -8.84 -3.75 -8.49
N ASP A 25 -8.29 -3.74 -9.71
CA ASP A 25 -7.32 -4.73 -10.19
C ASP A 25 -6.06 -4.79 -9.31
N PHE A 26 -5.60 -3.62 -8.86
CA PHE A 26 -4.50 -3.52 -7.91
C PHE A 26 -4.79 -4.29 -6.62
N TRP A 27 -5.97 -4.12 -6.02
CA TRP A 27 -6.33 -4.79 -4.78
C TRP A 27 -6.56 -6.29 -4.97
N TYR A 28 -7.13 -6.70 -6.10
CA TYR A 28 -7.21 -8.10 -6.47
C TYR A 28 -5.83 -8.74 -6.53
N MET A 29 -4.88 -8.09 -7.19
CA MET A 29 -3.49 -8.56 -7.26
C MET A 29 -2.84 -8.63 -5.87
N VAL A 30 -3.00 -7.61 -5.02
CA VAL A 30 -2.46 -7.60 -3.65
C VAL A 30 -2.94 -8.80 -2.83
N VAL A 31 -4.23 -9.12 -2.93
CA VAL A 31 -4.83 -10.27 -2.24
C VAL A 31 -4.39 -11.59 -2.87
N GLN A 32 -4.39 -11.70 -4.20
CA GLN A 32 -3.97 -12.91 -4.91
C GLN A 32 -2.50 -13.28 -4.64
N GLU A 33 -1.62 -12.27 -4.65
CA GLU A 33 -0.21 -12.41 -4.37
C GLU A 33 0.09 -12.58 -2.87
N LYS A 34 -0.91 -12.48 -2.00
CA LYS A 34 -0.76 -12.52 -0.53
C LYS A 34 0.26 -11.49 -0.03
N SER A 35 0.21 -10.28 -0.58
CA SER A 35 1.14 -9.21 -0.26
C SER A 35 0.87 -8.62 1.13
N CYS A 36 1.76 -8.81 2.10
CA CYS A 36 1.58 -8.30 3.47
C CYS A 36 1.97 -6.82 3.64
N ALA A 37 2.76 -6.27 2.73
CA ALA A 37 3.21 -4.89 2.80
C ALA A 37 3.27 -4.25 1.40
N ILE A 38 2.92 -2.97 1.33
CA ILE A 38 2.96 -2.15 0.12
C ILE A 38 3.81 -0.92 0.42
N LEU A 39 4.89 -0.74 -0.33
CA LEU A 39 5.76 0.41 -0.22
C LEU A 39 5.45 1.40 -1.35
N MET A 40 4.92 2.58 -1.00
CA MET A 40 4.67 3.66 -1.94
C MET A 40 5.92 4.54 -2.04
N LEU A 41 6.55 4.52 -3.23
CA LEU A 41 7.81 5.23 -3.49
C LEU A 41 7.63 6.60 -4.15
N CYS A 42 6.41 7.13 -4.15
CA CYS A 42 6.00 8.26 -4.97
C CYS A 42 4.77 8.94 -4.37
N ASN A 43 4.54 10.21 -4.70
CA ASN A 43 3.36 10.93 -4.21
C ASN A 43 2.17 10.75 -5.18
N PHE A 44 0.95 10.95 -4.67
CA PHE A 44 -0.24 11.05 -5.52
C PHE A 44 -0.13 12.23 -6.51
N MET A 45 0.53 13.31 -6.10
CA MET A 45 0.79 14.51 -6.88
C MET A 45 2.29 14.77 -6.98
N GLU A 46 2.80 14.93 -8.20
CA GLU A 46 4.16 15.40 -8.47
C GLU A 46 4.10 16.53 -9.50
N GLN A 47 4.75 17.66 -9.21
CA GLN A 47 4.79 18.82 -10.12
C GLN A 47 3.39 19.26 -10.61
N ASN A 48 2.40 19.29 -9.70
CA ASN A 48 0.98 19.58 -10.00
C ASN A 48 0.26 18.58 -10.93
N ALA A 49 0.86 17.44 -11.26
CA ALA A 49 0.21 16.37 -12.01
C ALA A 49 -0.15 15.20 -11.09
N LYS A 50 -1.38 14.67 -11.23
CA LYS A 50 -1.78 13.40 -10.61
C LYS A 50 -0.98 12.26 -11.23
N LYS A 51 -0.16 11.58 -10.43
CA LYS A 51 0.69 10.46 -10.86
C LYS A 51 0.21 9.11 -10.35
N CYS A 52 -0.47 9.09 -9.20
CA CYS A 52 -1.07 7.90 -8.60
C CYS A 52 -2.52 8.22 -8.25
N ALA A 53 -3.42 7.27 -8.47
CA ALA A 53 -4.77 7.37 -7.93
C ALA A 53 -4.76 7.18 -6.42
N GLU A 54 -5.71 7.77 -5.71
CA GLU A 54 -5.92 7.44 -4.30
C GLU A 54 -6.58 6.05 -4.24
N TYR A 55 -5.78 5.05 -3.84
CA TYR A 55 -6.21 3.65 -3.83
C TYR A 55 -6.47 3.12 -2.41
N PHE A 56 -6.00 3.82 -1.37
CA PHE A 56 -6.27 3.51 0.04
C PHE A 56 -6.71 4.80 0.78
N PRO A 57 -7.54 4.70 1.83
CA PRO A 57 -7.93 5.84 2.64
C PRO A 57 -6.76 6.34 3.51
N ALA A 58 -6.43 7.64 3.41
CA ALA A 58 -5.32 8.25 4.15
C ALA A 58 -5.66 8.59 5.62
N GLU A 59 -6.92 8.50 6.01
CA GLU A 59 -7.42 8.75 7.36
C GLU A 59 -7.85 7.44 8.02
N GLU A 60 -7.51 7.29 9.30
CA GLU A 60 -7.93 6.14 10.10
C GLU A 60 -9.45 6.08 10.20
N GLY A 61 -10.03 4.88 10.02
CA GLY A 61 -11.48 4.68 9.91
C GLY A 61 -12.06 5.05 8.54
N GLY A 62 -11.29 5.73 7.68
CA GLY A 62 -11.68 6.03 6.31
C GLY A 62 -11.90 4.76 5.49
N THR A 63 -12.84 4.82 4.54
CA THR A 63 -13.18 3.70 3.65
C THR A 63 -13.29 4.18 2.21
N LEU A 64 -12.69 3.42 1.29
CA LEU A 64 -12.84 3.59 -0.15
C LEU A 64 -13.55 2.39 -0.74
N ASN A 65 -14.52 2.66 -1.64
CA ASN A 65 -15.21 1.64 -2.41
C ASN A 65 -14.83 1.78 -3.88
N PHE A 66 -14.46 0.67 -4.50
CA PHE A 66 -14.15 0.59 -5.92
C PHE A 66 -15.13 -0.36 -6.62
N GLU A 67 -15.15 -0.27 -7.96
CA GLU A 67 -15.93 -1.20 -8.79
C GLU A 67 -15.55 -2.67 -8.52
N GLY A 68 -16.51 -3.57 -8.77
CA GLY A 68 -16.32 -4.99 -8.52
C GLY A 68 -16.23 -5.33 -7.02
N ASP A 69 -17.01 -4.63 -6.18
CA ASP A 69 -17.16 -4.88 -4.75
C ASP A 69 -15.85 -4.96 -3.95
N VAL A 70 -14.91 -4.08 -4.28
CA VAL A 70 -13.67 -3.92 -3.52
C VAL A 70 -13.86 -2.79 -2.51
N THR A 71 -13.82 -3.12 -1.23
CA THR A 71 -13.85 -2.13 -0.14
C THR A 71 -12.54 -2.16 0.63
N VAL A 72 -11.94 -1.00 0.84
CA VAL A 72 -10.66 -0.85 1.56
C VAL A 72 -10.88 0.13 2.71
N THR A 73 -10.62 -0.33 3.94
CA THR A 73 -10.80 0.47 5.15
C THR A 73 -9.47 0.61 5.89
N ALA A 74 -9.10 1.83 6.25
CA ALA A 74 -7.95 2.05 7.14
C ALA A 74 -8.33 1.75 8.58
N LYS A 75 -7.53 0.92 9.25
CA LYS A 75 -7.73 0.50 10.64
C LYS A 75 -6.76 1.13 11.62
N GLY A 76 -5.62 1.61 11.15
CA GLY A 76 -4.62 2.22 12.00
C GLY A 76 -3.62 3.01 11.19
N LYS A 77 -3.04 4.01 11.84
CA LYS A 77 -1.98 4.84 11.30
C LYS A 77 -0.89 5.04 12.34
N GLU A 78 0.34 4.66 11.99
CA GLU A 78 1.50 4.83 12.86
C GLU A 78 2.54 5.72 12.18
N LEU A 79 3.16 6.61 12.97
CA LEU A 79 4.18 7.54 12.50
C LEU A 79 5.52 7.23 13.17
N VAL A 80 6.53 6.89 12.36
CA VAL A 80 7.90 6.75 12.85
C VAL A 80 8.65 8.05 12.58
N HIS A 81 8.61 8.94 13.58
CA HIS A 81 9.08 10.32 13.47
C HIS A 81 10.54 10.46 13.00
N ILE A 82 11.44 9.58 13.45
CA ILE A 82 12.87 9.64 13.12
C ILE A 82 13.11 9.47 11.61
N LEU A 83 12.25 8.70 10.94
CA LEU A 83 12.41 8.34 9.54
C LEU A 83 11.40 9.03 8.61
N ASN A 84 10.53 9.89 9.17
CA ASN A 84 9.38 10.48 8.47
C ASN A 84 8.50 9.44 7.75
N LEU A 85 8.44 8.23 8.29
CA LEU A 85 7.65 7.15 7.70
C LEU A 85 6.25 7.14 8.28
N LYS A 86 5.29 6.93 7.40
CA LYS A 86 3.91 6.67 7.79
C LYS A 86 3.57 5.23 7.45
N PHE A 87 3.09 4.50 8.43
CA PHE A 87 2.54 3.17 8.30
C PHE A 87 1.02 3.27 8.34
N PHE A 88 0.35 2.70 7.35
CA PHE A 88 -1.10 2.55 7.37
C PHE A 88 -1.44 1.09 7.38
N THR A 89 -2.39 0.72 8.21
CA THR A 89 -2.91 -0.63 8.29
C THR A 89 -4.26 -0.63 7.62
N VAL A 90 -4.43 -1.35 6.51
CA VAL A 90 -5.74 -1.46 5.83
C VAL A 90 -6.29 -2.87 5.92
N GLU A 91 -7.61 -2.92 5.92
CA GLU A 91 -8.41 -4.12 5.77
C GLU A 91 -9.14 -4.07 4.42
N ILE A 92 -9.10 -5.17 3.69
CA ILE A 92 -9.67 -5.29 2.34
C ILE A 92 -10.83 -6.28 2.40
N TYR A 93 -11.95 -5.94 1.76
CA TYR A 93 -13.12 -6.79 1.57
C TYR A 93 -13.38 -6.97 0.08
N LEU A 94 -13.59 -8.21 -0.35
CA LEU A 94 -13.97 -8.58 -1.71
C LEU A 94 -15.25 -9.41 -1.64
N SER A 95 -16.28 -9.11 -2.43
CA SER A 95 -17.59 -9.80 -2.35
C SER A 95 -17.52 -11.32 -2.51
N PHE A 96 -16.48 -11.85 -3.15
CA PHE A 96 -16.30 -13.29 -3.40
C PHE A 96 -15.45 -14.02 -2.36
N ARG A 97 -14.77 -13.31 -1.44
CA ARG A 97 -13.85 -13.88 -0.45
C ARG A 97 -13.81 -12.96 0.78
N SER A 98 -14.24 -13.45 1.94
CA SER A 98 -14.00 -12.78 3.24
C SER A 98 -12.52 -12.88 3.64
N LEU A 99 -11.61 -12.37 2.81
CA LEU A 99 -10.17 -12.35 3.06
C LEU A 99 -9.79 -10.99 3.63
N GLN A 100 -9.80 -10.89 4.96
CA GLN A 100 -9.18 -9.78 5.67
C GLN A 100 -7.66 -9.90 5.52
N GLN A 101 -7.09 -9.18 4.55
CA GLN A 101 -5.64 -9.07 4.43
C GLN A 101 -5.19 -7.72 4.98
N LEU A 102 -4.48 -7.80 6.10
CA LEU A 102 -3.84 -6.66 6.71
C LEU A 102 -2.62 -6.26 5.87
N CYS A 103 -2.68 -5.11 5.21
CA CYS A 103 -1.53 -4.59 4.48
C CYS A 103 -0.99 -3.35 5.19
N SER A 104 0.33 -3.32 5.41
CA SER A 104 1.03 -2.12 5.89
C SER A 104 1.51 -1.27 4.72
N PHE A 105 1.03 -0.02 4.62
CA PHE A 105 1.49 0.97 3.62
C PHE A 105 2.60 1.78 4.20
N LYS A 106 3.72 1.91 3.48
CA LYS A 106 4.79 2.83 3.85
C LYS A 106 4.88 3.96 2.83
N GLU A 107 4.72 5.20 3.28
CA GLU A 107 5.00 6.42 2.50
C GLU A 107 6.46 6.82 2.78
N ASP A 108 7.37 6.63 1.81
CA ASP A 108 8.80 6.95 1.98
C ASP A 108 9.21 8.12 1.05
N ARG A 109 9.68 9.22 1.64
CA ARG A 109 10.09 10.44 0.93
C ARG A 109 11.59 10.48 0.60
N CYS A 110 12.39 9.50 1.03
CA CYS A 110 13.83 9.49 0.81
C CYS A 110 14.27 8.42 -0.19
N TYR A 111 14.93 8.87 -1.26
CA TYR A 111 15.49 8.03 -2.32
C TYR A 111 16.56 7.05 -1.79
N LEU A 112 16.18 5.78 -1.72
CA LEU A 112 16.97 4.58 -2.07
C LEU A 112 18.27 4.18 -1.35
N THR A 113 18.79 4.85 -0.32
CA THR A 113 19.98 4.34 0.41
C THR A 113 19.70 3.70 1.78
N TYR A 114 18.49 3.85 2.33
CA TYR A 114 18.17 3.40 3.70
C TYR A 114 17.17 2.22 3.78
N LEU A 115 16.71 1.72 2.63
CA LEU A 115 15.57 0.80 2.54
C LEU A 115 15.89 -0.67 2.82
N SER A 116 17.15 -1.11 2.76
CA SER A 116 17.48 -2.53 3.02
C SER A 116 17.28 -2.92 4.48
N HIS A 117 17.73 -2.07 5.41
CA HIS A 117 17.69 -2.36 6.85
C HIS A 117 16.29 -2.21 7.43
N ILE A 118 15.57 -1.14 7.08
CA ILE A 118 14.21 -0.88 7.61
C ILE A 118 13.21 -1.95 7.16
N ILE A 119 13.35 -2.49 5.94
CA ILE A 119 12.48 -3.58 5.47
C ILE A 119 12.83 -4.89 6.19
N SER A 120 14.10 -5.18 6.46
CA SER A 120 14.47 -6.34 7.27
C SER A 120 13.95 -6.25 8.71
N ASP A 121 13.96 -5.06 9.32
CA ASP A 121 13.45 -4.87 10.68
C ASP A 121 11.92 -5.03 10.76
N LEU A 122 11.18 -4.57 9.75
CA LEU A 122 9.74 -4.82 9.62
C LEU A 122 9.41 -6.31 9.44
N LEU A 123 10.29 -7.07 8.77
CA LEU A 123 10.12 -8.51 8.52
C LEU A 123 10.44 -9.39 9.74
N ASN A 124 11.20 -8.89 10.71
CA ASN A 124 11.59 -9.65 11.91
C ASN A 124 10.62 -9.49 13.09
N HIS A 125 9.64 -8.58 13.00
CA HIS A 125 8.68 -8.28 14.07
C HIS A 125 7.22 -8.65 13.73
N THR A 126 6.98 -9.42 12.67
CA THR A 126 5.68 -10.06 12.38
C THR A 126 5.85 -11.57 12.33
#